data_AF-A0A2D6PTK5-F1
#
_entry.id   AF-A0A2D6PTK5-F1
#
_cell.length_a   1.000
_cell.length_b   1.000
_cell.length_c   1.000
_cell.angle_alpha   90.00
_cell.angle_beta   90.00
_cell.angle_gamma   90.00
#
_symmetry.space_group_name_H-M   'P 1'
#
loop_
_entity.id
_entity.type
_entity.pdbx_description
1 polymer ?
#
loop_
_entity_poly.entity_id
_entity_poly.type
_entity_poly.pdbx_seq_one_letter_code
_entity_poly.pdbx_strand_id
1 'polypeptide(L)'
;MTTAAPIRTLDSQEVNLLLAWLAEETEAHRQMGEILARQQRCMVRQDLVALQQCHDDAGPAARRLENATKSRGQVLVGLGRRLGIPGDPPALDSILQFAPDDARNQLELMRQTLQDALDEIRAQTRRNQMLARSGLDLNRSIVHAIFAGGEAQRTYDRGARTHDRPTSVPFLDREL
;
A
#
# COMPACT_ATOMS: atom_id res chain seq x y z
N MET A 1 49.20 -19.44 13.90
CA MET A 1 48.12 -20.24 14.52
C MET A 1 46.83 -19.47 14.31
N THR A 2 46.07 -19.82 13.28
CA THR A 2 44.85 -19.10 12.90
C THR A 2 43.70 -19.75 13.65
N THR A 3 43.29 -19.15 14.77
CA THR A 3 42.10 -19.56 15.53
C THR A 3 40.90 -19.34 14.64
N ALA A 4 40.34 -20.40 14.07
CA ALA A 4 39.08 -20.35 13.33
C ALA A 4 38.03 -19.78 14.28
N ALA A 5 37.52 -18.58 13.98
CA ALA A 5 36.40 -18.02 14.71
C ALA A 5 35.24 -19.04 14.67
N PRO A 6 34.54 -19.28 15.79
CA PRO A 6 33.44 -20.23 15.82
C PRO A 6 32.41 -19.80 14.75
N ILE A 7 32.05 -20.74 13.87
CA ILE A 7 31.00 -20.56 12.88
C ILE A 7 29.72 -20.25 13.66
N ARG A 8 29.28 -18.98 13.63
CA ARG A 8 28.08 -18.55 14.36
C ARG A 8 26.86 -19.03 13.60
N THR A 9 26.21 -20.09 14.05
CA THR A 9 24.95 -20.56 13.48
C THR A 9 23.76 -19.91 14.18
N LEU A 10 22.60 -19.95 13.53
CA LEU A 10 21.33 -19.61 14.17
C LEU A 10 20.96 -20.71 15.16
N ASP A 11 20.57 -20.31 16.38
CA ASP A 11 20.01 -21.24 17.34
C ASP A 11 18.51 -21.46 17.09
N SER A 12 17.92 -22.45 17.77
CA SER A 12 16.49 -22.77 17.59
C SER A 12 15.57 -21.63 18.03
N GLN A 13 15.96 -20.78 18.99
CA GLN A 13 15.14 -19.66 19.43
C GLN A 13 15.08 -18.56 18.36
N GLU A 14 16.20 -18.28 17.72
CA GLU A 14 16.32 -17.29 16.65
C GLU A 14 15.61 -17.73 15.37
N VAL A 15 15.69 -19.02 15.03
CA VAL A 15 14.90 -19.60 13.94
C VAL A 15 13.40 -19.42 14.23
N ASN A 16 12.95 -19.75 15.44
CA ASN A 16 11.55 -19.58 15.83
C ASN A 16 11.12 -18.10 15.81
N LEU A 17 12.00 -17.19 16.21
CA LEU A 17 11.76 -15.75 16.14
C LEU A 17 11.58 -15.27 14.69
N LEU A 18 12.45 -15.72 13.77
CA LEU A 18 12.34 -15.40 12.35
C LEU A 18 11.05 -15.94 11.74
N LEU A 19 10.69 -17.19 12.06
CA LEU A 19 9.44 -17.80 11.59
C LEU A 19 8.20 -17.07 12.11
N ALA A 20 8.18 -16.73 13.40
CA ALA A 20 7.08 -15.98 14.00
C ALA A 20 6.93 -14.58 13.38
N TRP A 21 8.05 -13.90 13.16
CA TRP A 21 8.05 -12.59 12.50
C TRP A 21 7.55 -12.70 11.04
N LEU A 22 8.07 -13.64 10.25
CA LEU A 22 7.63 -13.83 8.86
C LEU A 22 6.14 -14.18 8.78
N ALA A 23 5.64 -14.99 9.71
CA ALA A 23 4.22 -15.33 9.77
C ALA A 23 3.35 -14.11 10.09
N GLU A 24 3.72 -13.30 11.09
CA GLU A 24 2.99 -12.08 11.45
C GLU A 24 3.00 -11.05 10.32
N GLU A 25 4.13 -10.86 9.64
CA GLU A 25 4.22 -9.95 8.51
C GLU A 25 3.40 -10.44 7.32
N THR A 26 3.42 -11.75 7.04
CA THR A 26 2.60 -12.34 5.99
C THR A 26 1.11 -12.13 6.27
N GLU A 27 0.67 -12.37 7.51
CA GLU A 27 -0.71 -12.18 7.90
C GLU A 27 -1.14 -10.71 7.81
N ALA A 28 -0.31 -9.78 8.27
CA ALA A 28 -0.58 -8.35 8.15
C ALA A 28 -0.74 -7.91 6.68
N HIS A 29 0.10 -8.44 5.78
CA HIS A 29 -0.02 -8.23 4.34
C HIS A 29 -1.34 -8.82 3.80
N ARG A 30 -1.66 -10.08 4.11
CA ARG A 30 -2.91 -10.72 3.66
C ARG A 30 -4.15 -9.93 4.07
N GLN A 31 -4.21 -9.46 5.32
CA GLN A 31 -5.31 -8.63 5.81
C GLN A 31 -5.45 -7.33 5.02
N MET A 32 -4.33 -6.66 4.71
CA MET A 32 -4.35 -5.48 3.85
C MET A 32 -4.83 -5.83 2.42
N GLY A 33 -4.39 -6.96 1.87
CA GLY A 33 -4.85 -7.45 0.57
C GLY A 33 -6.36 -7.71 0.51
N GLU A 34 -6.93 -8.31 1.55
CA GLU A 34 -8.37 -8.53 1.66
C GLU A 34 -9.15 -7.21 1.67
N ILE A 35 -8.67 -6.21 2.41
CA ILE A 35 -9.26 -4.87 2.45
C ILE A 35 -9.18 -4.21 1.06
N LEU A 36 -8.04 -4.27 0.38
CA LEU A 36 -7.86 -3.73 -0.96
C LEU A 36 -8.78 -4.41 -1.99
N ALA A 37 -8.90 -5.73 -1.93
CA ALA A 37 -9.80 -6.49 -2.79
C ALA A 37 -11.28 -6.15 -2.54
N ARG A 38 -11.66 -5.96 -1.26
CA ARG A 38 -13.01 -5.51 -0.90
C ARG A 38 -13.27 -4.09 -1.39
N GLN A 39 -12.31 -3.18 -1.19
CA GLN A 39 -12.36 -1.81 -1.70
C GLN A 39 -12.59 -1.77 -3.22
N GLN A 40 -11.86 -2.61 -3.97
CA GLN A 40 -12.04 -2.75 -5.42
C GLN A 40 -13.48 -3.12 -5.79
N ARG A 41 -14.05 -4.13 -5.11
CA ARG A 41 -15.43 -4.58 -5.35
C ARG A 41 -16.44 -3.48 -5.03
N CYS A 42 -16.24 -2.73 -3.95
CA CYS A 42 -17.11 -1.61 -3.57
C CYS A 42 -17.06 -0.49 -4.60
N MET A 43 -15.87 -0.13 -5.12
CA MET A 43 -15.74 0.88 -6.18
C MET A 43 -16.47 0.48 -7.46
N VAL A 44 -16.34 -0.79 -7.89
CA VAL A 44 -17.03 -1.29 -9.09
C VAL A 44 -18.56 -1.29 -8.90
N ARG A 45 -19.05 -1.61 -7.70
CA ARG A 45 -20.48 -1.62 -7.37
C ARG A 45 -21.05 -0.24 -7.02
N GLN A 46 -20.20 0.79 -6.95
CA GLN A 46 -20.56 2.14 -6.49
C GLN A 46 -21.19 2.15 -5.08
N ASP A 47 -20.80 1.20 -4.23
CA ASP A 47 -21.27 1.10 -2.85
C ASP A 47 -20.40 1.99 -1.95
N LEU A 48 -20.82 3.26 -1.82
CA LEU A 48 -20.10 4.28 -1.05
C LEU A 48 -20.06 3.97 0.45
N VAL A 49 -21.08 3.29 0.99
CA VAL A 49 -21.14 2.95 2.41
C VAL A 49 -20.13 1.86 2.73
N ALA A 50 -20.11 0.79 1.94
CA ALA A 50 -19.11 -0.27 2.10
C ALA A 50 -17.69 0.23 1.78
N LEU A 51 -17.54 1.20 0.88
CA LEU A 51 -16.25 1.83 0.59
C LEU A 51 -15.72 2.60 1.80
N GLN A 52 -16.58 3.34 2.50
CA GLN A 52 -16.21 4.04 3.74
C GLN A 52 -15.77 3.06 4.83
N GLN A 53 -16.49 1.96 5.01
CA GLN A 53 -16.10 0.91 5.95
C GLN A 53 -14.73 0.30 5.62
N CYS A 54 -14.43 0.11 4.32
CA CYS A 54 -13.10 -0.34 3.91
C CYS A 54 -12.00 0.66 4.30
N HIS A 55 -12.28 1.96 4.23
CA HIS A 55 -11.34 3.00 4.62
C HIS A 55 -11.08 2.98 6.13
N ASP A 56 -12.14 2.83 6.93
CA ASP A 56 -12.05 2.77 8.39
C ASP A 56 -11.26 1.53 8.84
N ASP A 57 -11.49 0.37 8.20
CA ASP A 57 -10.76 -0.88 8.46
C ASP A 57 -9.28 -0.83 8.01
N ALA A 58 -8.96 -0.01 7.01
CA ALA A 58 -7.59 0.11 6.49
C ALA A 58 -6.63 0.75 7.50
N GLY A 59 -7.13 1.63 8.37
CA GLY A 59 -6.31 2.33 9.38
C GLY A 59 -5.61 1.36 10.35
N PRO A 60 -6.35 0.52 11.08
CA PRO A 60 -5.78 -0.52 11.95
C PRO A 60 -4.85 -1.48 11.22
N ALA A 61 -5.24 -1.96 10.02
CA ALA A 61 -4.42 -2.87 9.23
C ALA A 61 -3.09 -2.23 8.80
N ALA A 62 -3.10 -0.96 8.39
CA ALA A 62 -1.89 -0.22 8.03
C ALA A 62 -0.94 -0.07 9.22
N ARG A 63 -1.47 0.21 10.42
CA ARG A 63 -0.66 0.26 11.65
C ARG A 63 -0.05 -1.09 12.00
N ARG A 64 -0.80 -2.19 11.83
CA ARG A 64 -0.28 -3.55 12.04
C ARG A 64 0.87 -3.84 11.08
N LEU A 65 0.73 -3.49 9.81
CA LEU A 65 1.76 -3.64 8.79
C LEU A 65 3.03 -2.82 9.11
N GLU A 66 2.84 -1.57 9.53
CA GLU A 66 3.94 -0.70 9.94
C GLU A 66 4.69 -1.29 11.15
N ASN A 67 3.97 -1.79 12.14
CA ASN A 67 4.55 -2.43 13.31
C ASN A 67 5.30 -3.72 12.96
N ALA A 68 4.73 -4.57 12.09
CA ALA A 68 5.41 -5.77 11.59
C ALA A 68 6.71 -5.41 10.86
N THR A 69 6.68 -4.37 10.02
CA THR A 69 7.86 -3.88 9.29
C THR A 69 8.94 -3.30 10.22
N LYS A 70 8.54 -2.61 11.29
CA LYS A 70 9.48 -2.12 12.31
C LYS A 70 10.10 -3.28 13.09
N SER A 71 9.28 -4.27 13.47
CA SER A 71 9.72 -5.48 14.16
C SER A 71 10.73 -6.25 13.30
N ARG A 72 10.46 -6.41 11.99
CA ARG A 72 11.42 -6.94 11.01
C ARG A 72 12.77 -6.28 11.11
N GLY A 73 12.79 -4.94 11.01
CA GLY A 73 14.02 -4.17 11.05
C GLY A 73 14.82 -4.44 12.33
N GLN A 74 14.15 -4.44 13.48
CA GLN A 74 14.78 -4.71 14.77
C GLN A 74 15.35 -6.13 14.87
N VAL A 75 14.61 -7.15 14.42
CA VAL A 75 15.05 -8.55 14.43
C VAL A 75 16.24 -8.75 13.50
N LEU A 76 16.17 -8.26 12.26
CA LEU A 76 17.26 -8.39 11.29
C LEU A 76 18.53 -7.67 11.76
N VAL A 77 18.42 -6.47 12.34
CA VAL A 77 19.57 -5.74 12.90
C VAL A 77 20.17 -6.48 14.08
N GLY A 78 19.35 -7.01 14.99
CA GLY A 78 19.81 -7.81 16.14
C GLY A 78 20.59 -9.05 15.70
N LEU A 79 20.01 -9.82 14.77
CA LEU A 79 20.65 -11.01 14.21
C LEU A 79 21.90 -10.67 13.40
N GLY A 80 21.88 -9.59 12.60
CA GLY A 80 23.02 -9.12 11.82
C GLY A 80 24.22 -8.79 12.70
N ARG A 81 24.00 -8.01 13.77
CA ARG A 81 25.06 -7.67 14.74
C ARG A 81 25.64 -8.92 15.41
N ARG A 82 24.77 -9.88 15.76
CA ARG A 82 25.20 -11.13 16.38
C ARG A 82 25.98 -12.02 15.41
N LEU A 83 25.57 -12.10 14.15
CA LEU A 83 26.23 -12.91 13.13
C LEU A 83 27.44 -12.23 12.47
N GLY A 84 27.64 -10.93 12.72
CA GLY A 84 28.72 -10.14 12.10
C GLY A 84 28.44 -9.78 10.64
N ILE A 85 27.16 -9.70 10.26
CA ILE A 85 26.73 -9.37 8.90
C ILE A 85 26.67 -7.84 8.75
N PRO A 86 27.32 -7.25 7.73
CA PRO A 86 27.22 -5.82 7.47
C PRO A 86 25.84 -5.44 6.91
N GLY A 87 25.36 -4.24 7.27
CA GLY A 87 24.08 -3.69 6.81
C GLY A 87 23.17 -3.23 7.95
N ASP A 88 22.33 -2.23 7.71
CA ASP A 88 21.36 -1.69 8.68
C ASP A 88 20.04 -1.30 7.97
N PRO A 89 19.05 -2.20 7.87
CA PRO A 89 19.08 -3.62 8.26
C PRO A 89 19.81 -4.51 7.23
N PRO A 90 20.41 -5.64 7.65
CA PRO A 90 20.95 -6.64 6.73
C PRO A 90 19.84 -7.35 5.94
N ALA A 91 20.19 -7.90 4.78
CA ALA A 91 19.27 -8.73 3.99
C ALA A 91 18.97 -10.06 4.70
N LEU A 92 17.71 -10.51 4.63
CA LEU A 92 17.29 -11.79 5.19
C LEU A 92 18.11 -12.95 4.62
N ASP A 93 18.38 -12.93 3.31
CA ASP A 93 19.16 -13.95 2.61
C ASP A 93 20.55 -14.14 3.20
N SER A 94 21.19 -13.04 3.63
CA SER A 94 22.49 -13.09 4.31
C SER A 94 22.40 -13.76 5.68
N ILE A 95 21.27 -13.63 6.38
CA ILE A 95 21.03 -14.28 7.67
C ILE A 95 20.71 -15.77 7.49
N LEU A 96 19.95 -16.15 6.47
CA LEU A 96 19.58 -17.55 6.19
C LEU A 96 20.77 -18.45 5.86
N GLN A 97 21.91 -17.88 5.44
CA GLN A 97 23.16 -18.62 5.26
C GLN A 97 23.68 -19.25 6.56
N PHE A 98 23.26 -18.74 7.72
CA PHE A 98 23.66 -19.24 9.04
C PHE A 98 22.60 -20.17 9.66
N ALA A 99 21.47 -20.41 8.98
CA ALA A 99 20.45 -21.36 9.42
C ALA A 99 20.90 -22.82 9.21
N PRO A 100 20.54 -23.74 10.12
CA PRO A 100 20.57 -25.18 9.86
C PRO A 100 19.73 -25.53 8.62
N ASP A 101 20.11 -26.56 7.86
CA ASP A 101 19.45 -26.91 6.59
C ASP A 101 17.93 -27.14 6.73
N ASP A 102 17.52 -27.84 7.79
CA ASP A 102 16.10 -28.11 8.08
C ASP A 102 15.30 -26.79 8.28
N ALA A 103 15.89 -25.85 9.02
CA ALA A 103 15.29 -24.55 9.29
C ALA A 103 15.33 -23.61 8.08
N ARG A 104 16.40 -23.70 7.26
CA ARG A 104 16.57 -22.88 6.06
C ARG A 104 15.41 -23.11 5.08
N ASN A 105 15.08 -24.36 4.80
CA ASN A 105 13.99 -24.70 3.89
C ASN A 105 12.65 -24.12 4.35
N GLN A 106 12.36 -24.19 5.65
CA GLN A 106 11.13 -23.65 6.22
C GLN A 106 11.08 -22.11 6.13
N LEU A 107 12.20 -21.45 6.43
CA LEU A 107 12.33 -19.99 6.34
C LEU A 107 12.22 -19.50 4.89
N GLU A 108 12.81 -20.22 3.94
CA GLU A 108 12.70 -19.92 2.50
C GLU A 108 11.27 -20.05 1.99
N LEU A 109 10.55 -21.10 2.40
CA LEU A 109 9.13 -21.28 2.07
C LEU A 109 8.28 -20.13 2.62
N MET A 110 8.53 -19.72 3.85
CA MET A 110 7.79 -18.61 4.47
C MET A 110 8.12 -17.27 3.79
N ARG A 111 9.39 -17.06 3.42
CA ARG A 111 9.82 -15.89 2.62
C ARG A 111 9.10 -15.85 1.27
N GLN A 112 8.99 -17.00 0.59
CA GLN A 112 8.26 -17.07 -0.69
C GLN A 112 6.78 -16.72 -0.49
N THR A 113 6.15 -17.25 0.56
CA THR A 113 4.75 -16.95 0.90
C THR A 113 4.53 -15.46 1.14
N LEU A 114 5.45 -14.80 1.85
CA LEU A 114 5.42 -13.35 2.05
C LEU A 114 5.56 -12.59 0.72
N GLN A 115 6.48 -13.03 -0.15
CA GLN A 115 6.71 -12.41 -1.45
C GLN A 115 5.47 -12.50 -2.34
N ASP A 116 4.80 -13.66 -2.37
CA ASP A 116 3.57 -13.86 -3.12
C ASP A 116 2.45 -12.92 -2.63
N ALA A 117 2.29 -12.78 -1.30
CA ALA A 117 1.32 -11.85 -0.71
C ALA A 117 1.62 -10.39 -1.07
N LEU A 118 2.89 -9.99 -1.05
CA LEU A 118 3.34 -8.65 -1.44
C LEU A 118 3.02 -8.34 -2.91
N ASP A 119 3.28 -9.28 -3.80
CA ASP A 119 3.05 -9.09 -5.23
C ASP A 119 1.54 -9.04 -5.55
N GLU A 120 0.72 -9.81 -4.84
CA GLU A 120 -0.74 -9.70 -4.91
C GLU A 120 -1.23 -8.31 -4.48
N ILE A 121 -0.77 -7.80 -3.33
CA ILE A 121 -1.12 -6.47 -2.82
C ILE A 121 -0.70 -5.36 -3.79
N ARG A 122 0.50 -5.46 -4.37
CA ARG A 122 0.98 -4.51 -5.38
C ARG A 122 0.10 -4.53 -6.62
N ALA A 123 -0.37 -5.70 -7.04
CA ALA A 123 -1.28 -5.82 -8.17
C ALA A 123 -2.65 -5.19 -7.86
N GLN A 124 -3.23 -5.49 -6.69
CA GLN A 124 -4.51 -4.91 -6.25
C GLN A 124 -4.43 -3.39 -6.06
N THR A 125 -3.37 -2.89 -5.43
CA THR A 125 -3.14 -1.45 -5.26
C THR A 125 -3.10 -0.71 -6.60
N ARG A 126 -2.37 -1.26 -7.58
CA ARG A 126 -2.32 -0.69 -8.94
C ARG A 126 -3.70 -0.64 -9.60
N ARG A 127 -4.49 -1.72 -9.47
CA ARG A 127 -5.88 -1.77 -9.99
C ARG A 127 -6.77 -0.73 -9.33
N ASN A 128 -6.73 -0.61 -8.00
CA ASN A 128 -7.52 0.37 -7.26
C ASN A 128 -7.15 1.81 -7.65
N GLN A 129 -5.85 2.10 -7.79
CA GLN A 129 -5.38 3.42 -8.25
C GLN A 129 -5.88 3.75 -9.66
N MET A 130 -5.86 2.79 -10.58
CA MET A 130 -6.41 2.98 -11.93
C MET A 130 -7.92 3.27 -11.90
N LEU A 131 -8.70 2.48 -11.14
CA LEU A 131 -10.14 2.69 -11.00
C LEU A 131 -10.46 4.07 -10.39
N ALA A 132 -9.72 4.48 -9.36
CA ALA A 132 -9.90 5.78 -8.73
C ALA A 132 -9.64 6.92 -9.69
N ARG A 133 -8.54 6.85 -10.47
CA ARG A 133 -8.19 7.85 -11.48
C ARG A 133 -9.25 7.96 -12.56
N SER A 134 -9.68 6.83 -13.13
CA SER A 134 -10.74 6.83 -14.15
C SER A 134 -12.06 7.42 -13.63
N GLY A 135 -12.43 7.15 -12.38
CA GLY A 135 -13.61 7.76 -11.76
C GLY A 135 -13.49 9.27 -11.57
N LEU A 136 -12.32 9.75 -11.13
CA LEU A 136 -12.04 11.18 -11.00
C LEU A 136 -12.05 11.90 -12.35
N ASP A 137 -11.45 11.29 -13.37
CA ASP A 137 -11.41 11.86 -14.73
C ASP A 137 -12.83 12.00 -15.30
N LEU A 138 -13.67 10.97 -15.14
CA LEU A 138 -15.08 11.01 -15.54
C LEU A 138 -15.85 12.11 -14.81
N ASN A 139 -15.71 12.20 -13.49
CA ASN A 139 -16.35 13.24 -12.69
C ASN A 139 -15.89 14.63 -13.12
N ARG A 140 -14.60 14.82 -13.40
CA ARG A 140 -14.06 16.07 -13.92
C ARG A 140 -14.65 16.44 -15.27
N SER A 141 -14.79 15.48 -16.19
CA SER A 141 -15.44 15.69 -17.48
C SER A 141 -16.92 16.06 -17.35
N ILE A 142 -17.65 15.44 -16.41
CA ILE A 142 -19.05 15.76 -16.14
C ILE A 142 -19.19 17.17 -15.55
N VAL A 143 -18.40 17.50 -14.53
CA VAL A 143 -18.37 18.85 -13.93
C VAL A 143 -18.03 19.88 -15.01
N HIS A 144 -17.02 19.62 -15.84
CA HIS A 144 -16.72 20.51 -16.97
C HIS A 144 -17.89 20.61 -17.95
N ALA A 145 -18.57 19.52 -18.33
CA ALA A 145 -19.72 19.60 -19.22
C ALA A 145 -20.90 20.41 -18.63
N ILE A 146 -21.14 20.29 -17.31
CA ILE A 146 -22.20 21.02 -16.60
C ILE A 146 -21.86 22.51 -16.49
N PHE A 147 -20.61 22.85 -16.15
CA PHE A 147 -20.22 24.22 -15.77
C PHE A 147 -19.46 24.98 -16.86
N ALA A 148 -18.78 24.31 -17.79
CA ALA A 148 -18.12 24.95 -18.95
C ALA A 148 -19.11 25.31 -20.07
N GLY A 149 -20.38 24.90 -19.96
CA GLY A 149 -21.49 25.50 -20.73
C GLY A 149 -21.83 26.95 -20.33
N GLY A 150 -21.07 27.53 -19.38
CA GLY A 150 -21.21 28.92 -18.92
C GLY A 150 -20.77 30.00 -19.91
N GLU A 151 -20.13 29.65 -21.03
CA GLU A 151 -20.05 30.54 -22.20
C GLU A 151 -21.23 30.23 -23.14
N ALA A 152 -22.22 31.13 -23.14
CA ALA A 152 -23.42 31.12 -23.98
C ALA A 152 -24.59 30.22 -23.56
N GLN A 153 -24.95 30.23 -22.28
CA GLN A 153 -26.38 30.21 -21.94
C GLN A 153 -26.98 31.57 -22.32
N ARG A 154 -27.15 31.78 -23.64
CA ARG A 154 -28.03 32.81 -24.19
C ARG A 154 -29.38 32.57 -23.54
N THR A 155 -29.74 33.44 -22.61
CA THR A 155 -31.07 33.53 -22.05
C THR A 155 -32.03 33.68 -23.23
N TYR A 156 -32.75 32.62 -23.57
CA TYR A 156 -33.87 32.71 -24.50
C TYR A 156 -34.95 33.49 -23.77
N ASP A 157 -34.91 34.82 -23.90
CA ASP A 157 -36.05 35.64 -23.57
C ASP A 157 -37.17 35.31 -24.56
N ARG A 158 -38.44 35.42 -24.13
CA ARG A 158 -39.64 34.93 -24.85
C ARG A 158 -39.86 35.58 -26.24
N GLY A 159 -38.98 36.49 -26.66
CA GLY A 159 -38.95 37.17 -27.96
C GLY A 159 -37.66 36.98 -28.78
N ALA A 160 -36.81 35.99 -28.47
CA ALA A 160 -35.62 35.63 -29.27
C ALA A 160 -34.69 36.80 -29.64
N ARG A 161 -34.43 37.72 -28.70
CA ARG A 161 -33.39 38.76 -28.85
C ARG A 161 -32.28 38.51 -27.84
N THR A 162 -31.07 38.28 -28.33
CA THR A 162 -29.87 38.12 -27.52
C THR A 162 -29.38 39.49 -27.05
N HIS A 163 -29.38 39.71 -25.74
CA HIS A 163 -28.66 40.83 -25.13
C HIS A 163 -27.30 40.33 -24.62
N ASP A 164 -26.22 40.85 -25.20
CA ASP A 164 -24.89 40.77 -24.59
C ASP A 164 -24.90 41.59 -23.31
N ARG A 165 -24.93 40.90 -22.16
CA ARG A 165 -24.68 41.53 -20.86
C ARG A 165 -23.21 41.30 -20.54
N PRO A 166 -22.39 42.33 -20.33
CA PRO A 166 -21.02 42.14 -19.89
C PRO A 166 -21.04 41.62 -18.45
N THR A 167 -20.75 40.34 -18.27
CA THR A 167 -20.50 39.73 -16.97
C THR A 167 -19.14 40.17 -16.46
N SER A 168 -19.08 41.29 -15.74
CA SER A 168 -18.03 41.52 -14.76
C SER A 168 -18.38 40.73 -13.50
N VAL A 169 -17.91 39.49 -13.42
CA VAL A 169 -17.83 38.78 -12.14
C VAL A 169 -16.34 38.63 -11.84
N PRO A 170 -15.85 39.11 -10.68
CA PRO A 170 -14.45 38.94 -10.33
C PRO A 170 -14.20 37.45 -10.11
N PHE A 171 -13.51 36.88 -11.08
CA PHE A 171 -12.80 35.62 -10.98
C PHE A 171 -11.93 35.70 -9.74
N LEU A 172 -12.05 34.70 -8.86
CA LEU A 172 -11.29 34.56 -7.62
C LEU A 172 -9.80 34.85 -7.86
N ASP A 173 -9.41 36.07 -7.55
CA ASP A 173 -8.02 36.46 -7.36
C ASP A 173 -7.62 36.06 -5.94
N ARG A 174 -6.46 35.40 -5.87
CA ARG A 174 -5.55 35.15 -4.73
C ARG A 174 -5.65 33.80 -4.01
N GLU A 175 -4.73 32.93 -4.44
CA GLU A 175 -3.66 32.31 -3.65
C GLU A 175 -3.84 32.24 -2.12
N LEU A 176 -4.04 31.02 -1.59
CA LEU A 176 -3.15 30.27 -0.69
C LEU A 176 -3.85 29.00 -0.15
#